data_AF-A0A831R3Z0-F1
#
_entry.id   AF-A0A831R3Z0-F1
#
_cell.length_a   1.000
_cell.length_b   1.000
_cell.length_c   1.000
_cell.angle_alpha   90.00
_cell.angle_beta   90.00
_cell.angle_gamma   90.00
#
_symmetry.space_group_name_H-M   'P 1'
#
loop_
_entity.id
_entity.type
_entity.pdbx_description
1 polymer ?
#
loop_
_entity_poly.entity_id
_entity_poly.type
_entity_poly.pdbx_seq_one_letter_code
_entity_poly.pdbx_strand_id
1 'polypeptide(L)'
;MSIWRKLDTLFRASAQEPVAKLVDANGIRIFEQELRDAEQAIARSKRELACLMAEKTRLARDNEHLRATIDKREHQVTEALEKNEEELALELANLIAEDEPLLERQQQQHDKLQQQENRLRKQLRDSGRALKHFHSELRLARANRHAEQINRQLRGHARGLSSHMEDLNQSVSRIQARQAEAEDIEAALTELDREQEDETLDSKLKAAGISNGKSSGEQVLARIRSRSSADRSK
;
A
#
# COMPACT_ATOMS: atom_id res chain seq x y z
N MET A 1 9.77 32.82 4.50
CA MET A 1 8.56 32.28 5.18
C MET A 1 8.94 31.03 5.95
N SER A 2 8.79 31.02 7.29
CA SER A 2 9.13 29.86 8.13
C SER A 2 8.26 28.64 7.78
N ILE A 3 8.88 27.46 7.69
CA ILE A 3 8.24 26.14 7.43
C ILE A 3 7.08 25.90 8.43
N TRP A 4 7.24 26.39 9.65
CA TRP A 4 6.22 26.34 10.70
C TRP A 4 4.96 27.13 10.34
N ARG A 5 5.09 28.30 9.70
CA ARG A 5 3.92 29.05 9.21
C ARG A 5 3.26 28.34 8.04
N LYS A 6 4.01 27.64 7.20
CA LYS A 6 3.41 26.85 6.10
C LYS A 6 2.62 25.67 6.64
N LEU A 7 3.16 24.94 7.61
CA LEU A 7 2.46 23.85 8.30
C LEU A 7 1.22 24.34 9.05
N ASP A 8 1.31 25.46 9.76
CA ASP A 8 0.17 26.08 10.45
C ASP A 8 -0.90 26.58 9.46
N THR A 9 -0.48 27.12 8.31
CA THR A 9 -1.42 27.54 7.24
C THR A 9 -2.10 26.34 6.60
N LEU A 10 -1.37 25.23 6.37
CA LEU A 10 -1.94 23.98 5.86
C LEU A 10 -2.90 23.33 6.86
N PHE A 11 -2.54 23.35 8.15
CA PHE A 11 -3.39 22.85 9.23
C PHE A 11 -4.69 23.67 9.34
N ARG A 12 -4.58 25.01 9.29
CA ARG A 12 -5.74 25.91 9.35
C ARG A 12 -6.58 25.88 8.08
N ALA A 13 -5.98 25.63 6.92
CA ALA A 13 -6.70 25.39 5.66
C ALA A 13 -7.46 24.05 5.68
N SER A 14 -6.90 23.01 6.30
CA SER A 14 -7.58 21.71 6.46
C SER A 14 -8.82 21.76 7.37
N ALA A 15 -8.92 22.77 8.24
CA ALA A 15 -10.04 22.94 9.16
C ALA A 15 -11.26 23.67 8.55
N GLN A 16 -11.12 24.29 7.36
CA GLN A 16 -12.17 25.12 6.77
C GLN A 16 -12.76 24.57 5.46
N GLU A 17 -12.13 23.61 4.79
CA GLU A 17 -12.69 23.02 3.57
C GLU A 17 -12.51 21.50 3.51
N PRO A 18 -13.55 20.73 3.14
CA PRO A 18 -13.41 19.30 2.90
C PRO A 18 -12.43 19.08 1.74
N VAL A 19 -11.27 18.52 2.07
CA VAL A 19 -10.15 18.14 1.17
C VAL A 19 -10.60 17.27 -0.02
N ALA A 20 -11.83 16.73 0.02
CA ALA A 20 -12.46 15.93 -1.03
C ALA A 20 -12.57 16.61 -2.41
N LYS A 21 -12.38 17.94 -2.55
CA LYS A 21 -12.50 18.64 -3.84
C LYS A 21 -11.18 19.06 -4.50
N LEU A 22 -10.02 18.85 -3.86
CA LEU A 22 -8.72 19.27 -4.39
C LEU A 22 -7.69 18.13 -4.52
N VAL A 23 -8.16 16.90 -4.74
CA VAL A 23 -7.26 15.74 -4.92
C VAL A 23 -6.94 15.55 -6.40
N ASP A 24 -6.20 16.51 -6.96
CA ASP A 24 -5.57 16.30 -8.27
C ASP A 24 -4.28 15.48 -8.08
N ALA A 25 -3.87 14.76 -9.12
CA ALA A 25 -2.76 13.80 -9.01
C ALA A 25 -1.45 14.41 -8.49
N ASN A 26 -1.27 15.69 -8.81
CA ASN A 26 -0.15 16.52 -8.43
C ASN A 26 -0.16 16.89 -6.94
N GLY A 27 -1.33 17.01 -6.30
CA GLY A 27 -1.46 17.37 -4.90
C GLY A 27 -0.85 16.32 -3.96
N ILE A 28 -1.13 15.04 -4.20
CA ILE A 28 -0.54 13.93 -3.42
C ILE A 28 0.99 13.91 -3.58
N ARG A 29 1.49 14.09 -4.81
CA ARG A 29 2.94 14.07 -5.08
C ARG A 29 3.67 15.24 -4.42
N ILE A 30 3.08 16.43 -4.45
CA ILE A 30 3.60 17.62 -3.76
C ILE A 30 3.62 17.37 -2.26
N PHE A 31 2.51 16.89 -1.69
CA PHE A 31 2.40 16.63 -0.25
C PHE A 31 3.43 15.57 0.23
N GLU A 32 3.68 14.54 -0.56
CA GLU A 32 4.76 13.57 -0.28
C GLU A 32 6.14 14.21 -0.27
N GLN A 33 6.39 15.15 -1.18
CA GLN A 33 7.65 15.85 -1.23
C GLN A 33 7.81 16.80 -0.05
N GLU A 34 6.76 17.54 0.31
CA GLU A 34 6.74 18.37 1.51
C GLU A 34 6.95 17.55 2.79
N LEU A 35 6.39 16.34 2.87
CA LEU A 35 6.59 15.43 4.00
C LEU A 35 8.05 14.96 4.07
N ARG A 36 8.66 14.56 2.94
CA ARG A 36 10.09 14.21 2.88
C ARG A 36 10.99 15.38 3.27
N ASP A 37 10.69 16.59 2.82
CA ASP A 37 11.44 17.79 3.20
C ASP A 37 11.32 18.07 4.71
N ALA A 38 10.12 17.88 5.28
CA ALA A 38 9.91 17.99 6.72
C ALA A 38 10.68 16.91 7.52
N GLU A 39 10.73 15.66 7.04
CA GLU A 39 11.53 14.59 7.65
C GLU A 39 13.02 14.97 7.67
N GLN A 40 13.55 15.48 6.55
CA GLN A 40 14.94 15.93 6.46
C GLN A 40 15.21 17.11 7.39
N ALA A 41 14.29 18.07 7.48
CA ALA A 41 14.41 19.20 8.39
C ALA A 41 14.45 18.74 9.85
N ILE A 42 13.57 17.82 10.26
CA ILE A 42 13.57 17.23 11.61
C ILE A 42 14.90 16.49 11.86
N ALA A 43 15.41 15.75 10.88
CA ALA A 43 16.69 15.06 11.02
C ALA A 43 17.87 16.04 11.21
N ARG A 44 17.87 17.18 10.51
CA ARG A 44 18.87 18.25 10.72
C ARG A 44 18.75 18.87 12.11
N SER A 45 17.54 19.24 12.53
CA SER A 45 17.31 19.80 13.87
C SER A 45 17.67 18.83 15.00
N LYS A 46 17.54 17.51 14.81
CA LYS A 46 18.04 16.51 15.77
C LYS A 46 19.57 16.54 15.90
N ARG A 47 20.29 16.72 14.79
CA ARG A 47 21.76 16.85 14.82
C ARG A 47 22.18 18.14 15.50
N GLU A 48 21.52 19.26 15.20
CA GLU A 48 21.76 20.54 15.86
C GLU A 48 21.50 20.47 17.37
N LEU A 49 20.41 19.81 17.78
CA LEU A 49 20.14 19.56 19.19
C LEU A 49 21.24 18.71 19.85
N ALA A 50 21.75 17.69 19.16
CA ALA A 50 22.86 16.88 19.67
C ALA A 50 24.14 17.71 19.84
N CYS A 51 24.47 18.59 18.89
CA CYS A 51 25.60 19.52 19.01
C CYS A 51 25.42 20.47 20.20
N LEU A 52 24.22 21.03 20.38
CA LEU A 52 23.90 21.89 21.53
C LEU A 52 24.04 21.15 22.86
N MET A 53 23.56 19.90 22.93
CA MET A 53 23.70 19.06 24.10
C MET A 53 25.17 18.76 24.42
N ALA A 54 25.99 18.48 23.40
CA ALA A 54 27.41 18.26 23.56
C ALA A 54 28.13 19.50 24.12
N GLU A 55 27.83 20.68 23.56
CA GLU A 55 28.41 21.94 24.04
C GLU A 55 27.97 22.25 25.48
N LYS A 56 26.68 22.02 25.81
CA LYS A 56 26.18 22.16 27.18
C LYS A 56 26.91 21.23 28.15
N THR A 57 27.10 19.96 27.78
CA THR A 57 27.82 18.99 28.61
C THR A 57 29.30 19.35 28.78
N ARG A 58 29.95 19.86 27.73
CA ARG A 58 31.32 20.37 27.81
C ARG A 58 31.39 21.54 28.78
N LEU A 59 30.52 22.54 28.62
CA LEU A 59 30.46 23.70 29.51
C LEU A 59 30.18 23.29 30.95
N ALA A 60 29.34 22.27 31.19
CA ALA A 60 29.10 21.74 32.54
C ALA A 60 30.37 21.17 33.17
N ARG A 61 31.20 20.43 32.40
CA ARG A 61 32.49 19.92 32.87
C ARG A 61 33.50 21.04 33.14
N ASP A 62 33.55 22.04 32.25
CA ASP A 62 34.43 23.20 32.42
C ASP A 62 34.06 23.97 33.70
N ASN A 63 32.77 24.16 33.97
CA ASN A 63 32.27 24.75 35.23
C ASN A 63 32.66 23.90 36.46
N GLU A 64 32.55 22.57 36.37
CA GLU A 64 32.92 21.66 37.46
C GLU A 64 34.43 21.70 37.75
N HIS A 65 35.27 21.75 36.72
CA HIS A 65 36.71 21.93 36.86
C HIS A 65 37.09 23.27 37.46
N LEU A 66 36.42 24.36 37.05
CA LEU A 66 36.67 25.69 37.59
C LEU A 66 36.25 25.76 39.07
N ARG A 67 35.08 25.23 39.42
CA ARG A 67 34.63 25.08 40.82
C ARG A 67 35.63 24.32 41.67
N ALA A 68 36.06 23.15 41.22
CA ALA A 68 37.05 22.36 41.95
C ALA A 68 38.41 23.09 42.10
N THR A 69 38.74 24.00 41.18
CA THR A 69 39.95 24.83 41.27
C THR A 69 39.77 25.95 42.29
N ILE A 70 38.60 26.61 42.30
CA ILE A 70 38.23 27.61 43.31
C ILE A 70 38.24 26.97 44.69
N ASP A 71 37.55 25.85 44.89
CA ASP A 71 37.50 25.13 46.16
C ASP A 71 38.91 24.79 46.67
N LYS A 72 39.80 24.31 45.79
CA LYS A 72 41.20 24.03 46.16
C LYS A 72 41.94 25.28 46.61
N ARG A 73 41.77 26.40 45.91
CA ARG A 73 42.40 27.67 46.28
C ARG A 73 41.84 28.20 47.60
N GLU A 74 40.54 28.03 47.86
CA GLU A 74 39.94 28.39 49.15
C GLU A 74 40.60 27.62 50.30
N HIS A 75 40.82 26.30 50.13
CA HIS A 75 41.55 25.51 51.13
C HIS A 75 43.00 26.02 51.29
N GLN A 76 43.68 26.38 50.20
CA GLN A 76 45.04 26.96 50.26
C GLN A 76 45.07 28.32 50.96
N VAL A 77 44.04 29.16 50.78
CA VAL A 77 43.88 30.42 51.52
C VAL A 77 43.76 30.12 53.01
N THR A 78 42.91 29.16 53.39
CA THR A 78 42.78 28.79 54.82
C THR A 78 44.09 28.28 55.42
N GLU A 79 44.85 27.46 54.69
CA GLU A 79 46.16 26.97 55.15
C GLU A 79 47.21 28.09 55.25
N ALA A 80 47.20 29.06 54.33
CA ALA A 80 48.11 30.20 54.36
C ALA A 80 47.81 31.12 55.57
N LEU A 81 46.52 31.35 55.86
CA LEU A 81 46.08 32.10 57.03
C LEU A 81 46.48 31.40 58.34
N GLU A 82 46.34 30.07 58.43
CA GLU A 82 46.79 29.29 59.60
C GLU A 82 48.30 29.40 59.84
N LYS A 83 49.09 29.57 58.76
CA LYS A 83 50.54 29.75 58.81
C LYS A 83 50.98 31.21 59.01
N ASN A 84 50.05 32.14 59.16
CA ASN A 84 50.28 33.61 59.21
C ASN A 84 50.97 34.18 57.96
N GLU A 85 50.79 33.53 56.80
CA GLU A 85 51.29 34.00 55.49
C GLU A 85 50.20 34.90 54.84
N GLU A 86 49.97 36.08 55.40
CA GLU A 86 48.86 36.98 55.00
C GLU A 86 49.00 37.50 53.56
N GLU A 87 50.21 37.79 53.09
CA GLU A 87 50.43 38.25 51.70
C GLU A 87 50.03 37.17 50.69
N LEU A 88 50.45 35.92 50.93
CA LEU A 88 50.11 34.78 50.08
C LEU A 88 48.60 34.48 50.09
N ALA A 89 47.97 34.58 51.26
CA ALA A 89 46.51 34.42 51.39
C ALA A 89 45.76 35.49 50.58
N LEU A 90 46.24 36.72 50.58
CA LEU A 90 45.63 37.83 49.85
C LEU A 90 45.79 37.68 48.33
N GLU A 91 46.95 37.20 47.85
CA GLU A 91 47.15 36.87 46.44
C GLU A 91 46.20 35.77 45.96
N LEU A 92 46.06 34.68 46.73
CA LEU A 92 45.15 33.59 46.41
C LEU A 92 43.67 34.04 46.44
N ALA A 93 43.29 34.90 47.39
CA ALA A 93 41.96 35.48 47.46
C ALA A 93 41.63 36.35 46.24
N ASN A 94 42.59 37.14 45.75
CA ASN A 94 42.40 37.92 44.52
C ASN A 94 42.19 37.01 43.30
N LEU A 95 42.94 35.90 43.18
CA LEU A 95 42.74 34.92 42.11
C LEU A 95 41.37 34.25 42.17
N ILE A 96 40.84 33.98 43.38
CA ILE A 96 39.47 33.47 43.55
C ILE A 96 38.45 34.52 43.09
N ALA A 97 38.63 35.78 43.50
CA ALA A 97 37.74 36.88 43.12
C ALA A 97 37.71 37.14 41.59
N GLU A 98 38.75 36.77 40.85
CA GLU A 98 38.77 36.79 39.38
C GLU A 98 38.02 35.61 38.75
N ASP A 99 38.11 34.42 39.34
CA ASP A 99 37.52 33.18 38.81
C ASP A 99 36.02 33.04 39.13
N GLU A 100 35.55 33.54 40.27
CA GLU A 100 34.14 33.54 40.66
C GLU A 100 33.19 34.18 39.62
N PRO A 101 33.44 35.40 39.09
CA PRO A 101 32.58 36.00 38.07
C PRO A 101 32.68 35.27 36.73
N LEU A 102 33.81 34.60 36.44
CA LEU A 102 33.92 33.74 35.27
C LEU A 102 33.01 32.52 35.39
N LEU A 103 33.02 31.87 36.56
CA LEU A 103 32.15 30.74 36.87
C LEU A 103 30.68 31.15 36.77
N GLU A 104 30.29 32.29 37.36
CA GLU A 104 28.90 32.77 37.31
C GLU A 104 28.44 33.00 35.86
N ARG A 105 29.28 33.61 35.01
CA ARG A 105 28.96 33.80 33.58
C ARG A 105 28.79 32.49 32.84
N GLN A 106 29.68 31.52 33.08
CA GLN A 106 29.59 30.19 32.47
C GLN A 106 28.34 29.42 32.95
N GLN A 107 27.94 29.59 34.22
CA GLN A 107 26.70 29.05 34.78
C GLN A 107 25.48 29.61 34.04
N GLN A 108 25.43 30.93 33.87
CA GLN A 108 24.34 31.60 33.14
C GLN A 108 24.27 31.15 31.68
N GLN A 109 25.42 30.92 31.03
CA GLN A 109 25.47 30.36 29.68
C GLN A 109 24.93 28.93 29.64
N HIS A 110 25.32 28.10 30.60
CA HIS A 110 24.81 26.73 30.73
C HIS A 110 23.28 26.72 30.89
N ASP A 111 22.72 27.59 31.74
CA ASP A 111 21.27 27.68 31.95
C ASP A 111 20.52 28.13 30.70
N LYS A 112 21.09 29.07 29.93
CA LYS A 112 20.55 29.47 28.62
C LYS A 112 20.53 28.30 27.65
N LEU A 113 21.62 27.52 27.57
CA LEU A 113 21.67 26.32 26.73
C LEU A 113 20.65 25.27 27.20
N GLN A 114 20.46 25.08 28.51
CA GLN A 114 19.47 24.17 29.06
C GLN A 114 18.04 24.56 28.68
N GLN A 115 17.71 25.86 28.72
CA GLN A 115 16.40 26.36 28.28
C GLN A 115 16.19 26.15 26.77
N GLN A 116 17.22 26.41 25.95
CA GLN A 116 17.17 26.17 24.51
C GLN A 116 17.00 24.68 24.19
N GLU A 117 17.72 23.80 24.87
CA GLU A 117 17.58 22.34 24.74
C GLU A 117 16.14 21.90 25.02
N ASN A 118 15.55 22.36 26.13
CA ASN A 118 14.18 22.02 26.52
C ASN A 118 13.16 22.47 25.47
N ARG A 119 13.33 23.69 24.94
CA ARG A 119 12.49 24.25 23.87
C ARG A 119 12.61 23.42 22.59
N LEU A 120 13.82 23.12 22.14
CA LEU A 120 14.07 22.34 20.93
C LEU A 120 13.55 20.90 21.06
N ARG A 121 13.74 20.25 22.21
CA ARG A 121 13.17 18.93 22.51
C ARG A 121 11.65 18.94 22.40
N LYS A 122 10.98 19.96 22.96
CA LYS A 122 9.51 20.09 22.85
C LYS A 122 9.08 20.25 21.39
N GLN A 123 9.70 21.18 20.67
CA GLN A 123 9.41 21.43 19.26
C GLN A 123 9.62 20.18 18.39
N LEU A 124 10.71 19.44 18.59
CA LEU A 124 10.99 18.19 17.87
C LEU A 124 9.93 17.11 18.15
N ARG A 125 9.45 16.99 19.39
CA ARG A 125 8.35 16.06 19.72
C ARG A 125 7.05 16.48 19.05
N ASP A 126 6.72 17.77 19.07
CA ASP A 126 5.51 18.31 18.44
C ASP A 126 5.55 18.08 16.92
N SER A 127 6.66 18.42 16.28
CA SER A 127 6.89 18.17 14.85
C SER A 127 6.86 16.69 14.50
N GLY A 128 7.43 15.82 15.35
CA GLY A 128 7.36 14.37 15.16
C GLY A 128 5.93 13.80 15.23
N ARG A 129 5.07 14.35 16.10
CA ARG A 129 3.64 13.99 16.15
C ARG A 129 2.90 14.46 14.92
N ALA A 130 3.10 15.72 14.52
CA ALA A 130 2.50 16.27 13.30
C ALA A 130 2.88 15.44 12.06
N LEU A 131 4.14 15.03 11.95
CA LEU A 131 4.61 14.22 10.83
C LEU A 131 3.90 12.86 10.74
N LYS A 132 3.72 12.18 11.88
CA LYS A 132 2.94 10.92 11.92
C LYS A 132 1.49 11.11 11.51
N HIS A 133 0.87 12.21 11.95
CA HIS A 133 -0.49 12.55 11.56
C HIS A 133 -0.58 12.75 10.04
N PHE A 134 0.26 13.60 9.46
CA PHE A 134 0.27 13.83 8.00
C PHE A 134 0.60 12.59 7.18
N HIS A 135 1.45 11.69 7.68
CA HIS A 135 1.70 10.41 7.02
C HIS A 135 0.43 9.52 7.00
N SER A 136 -0.37 9.58 8.06
CA SER A 136 -1.65 8.86 8.13
C SER A 136 -2.68 9.45 7.17
N GLU A 137 -2.78 10.78 7.11
CA GLU A 137 -3.61 11.50 6.14
C GLU A 137 -3.21 11.19 4.69
N LEU A 138 -1.91 11.14 4.40
CA LEU A 138 -1.40 10.75 3.08
C LEU A 138 -1.81 9.32 2.72
N ARG A 139 -1.75 8.37 3.66
CA ARG A 139 -2.18 6.98 3.43
C ARG A 139 -3.68 6.91 3.12
N LEU A 140 -4.50 7.66 3.86
CA LEU A 140 -5.94 7.75 3.61
C LEU A 140 -6.23 8.37 2.23
N ALA A 141 -5.57 9.47 1.89
CA ALA A 141 -5.72 10.13 0.60
C ALA A 141 -5.34 9.21 -0.58
N ARG A 142 -4.25 8.44 -0.45
CA ARG A 142 -3.88 7.40 -1.44
C ARG A 142 -4.93 6.30 -1.54
N ALA A 143 -5.43 5.79 -0.41
CA ALA A 143 -6.45 4.74 -0.39
C ALA A 143 -7.75 5.19 -1.07
N ASN A 144 -8.22 6.41 -0.75
CA ASN A 144 -9.40 7.00 -1.37
C ASN A 144 -9.22 7.14 -2.89
N ARG A 145 -8.05 7.61 -3.33
CA ARG A 145 -7.74 7.71 -4.76
C ARG A 145 -7.74 6.34 -5.46
N HIS A 146 -7.16 5.32 -4.83
CA HIS A 146 -7.19 3.96 -5.37
C HIS A 146 -8.62 3.43 -5.49
N ALA A 147 -9.45 3.65 -4.46
CA ALA A 147 -10.87 3.27 -4.49
C ALA A 147 -11.64 4.01 -5.62
N GLU A 148 -11.41 5.30 -5.80
CA GLU A 148 -11.98 6.05 -6.93
C GLU A 148 -11.51 5.56 -8.29
N GLN A 149 -10.23 5.21 -8.43
CA GLN A 149 -9.67 4.67 -9.67
C GLN A 149 -10.29 3.31 -9.99
N ILE A 150 -10.41 2.42 -8.99
CA ILE A 150 -11.09 1.13 -9.14
C ILE A 150 -12.56 1.35 -9.51
N ASN A 151 -13.27 2.26 -8.83
CA ASN A 151 -14.66 2.59 -9.16
C ASN A 151 -14.81 3.14 -10.59
N ARG A 152 -13.87 3.97 -11.05
CA ARG A 152 -13.84 4.47 -12.44
C ARG A 152 -13.59 3.35 -13.44
N GLN A 153 -12.62 2.48 -13.16
CA GLN A 153 -12.34 1.29 -13.99
C GLN A 153 -13.55 0.36 -14.02
N LEU A 154 -14.17 0.07 -12.89
CA LEU A 154 -15.35 -0.79 -12.81
C LEU A 154 -16.55 -0.18 -13.57
N ARG A 155 -16.78 1.13 -13.47
CA ARG A 155 -17.81 1.83 -14.28
C ARG A 155 -17.49 1.81 -15.77
N GLY A 156 -16.21 1.94 -16.14
CA GLY A 156 -15.75 1.79 -17.53
C GLY A 156 -15.98 0.39 -18.07
N HIS A 157 -15.67 -0.65 -17.27
CA HIS A 157 -15.89 -2.05 -17.62
C HIS A 157 -17.37 -2.42 -17.59
N ALA A 158 -18.19 -1.88 -16.69
CA ALA A 158 -19.62 -2.13 -16.62
C ALA A 158 -20.37 -1.64 -17.87
N ARG A 159 -19.94 -0.51 -18.47
CA ARG A 159 -20.46 -0.07 -19.77
C ARG A 159 -20.08 -1.03 -20.90
N GLY A 160 -18.86 -1.58 -20.89
CA GLY A 160 -18.41 -2.58 -21.87
C GLY A 160 -19.01 -3.98 -21.66
N LEU A 161 -19.32 -4.35 -20.42
CA LEU A 161 -19.92 -5.64 -20.05
C LEU A 161 -21.38 -5.70 -20.50
N SER A 162 -22.12 -4.58 -20.44
CA SER A 162 -23.48 -4.48 -20.99
C SER A 162 -23.50 -4.74 -22.50
N SER A 163 -22.59 -4.12 -23.26
CA SER A 163 -22.51 -4.34 -24.72
C SER A 163 -22.05 -5.76 -25.06
N HIS A 164 -21.08 -6.33 -24.32
CA HIS A 164 -20.67 -7.72 -24.53
C HIS A 164 -21.75 -8.73 -24.15
N MET A 165 -22.57 -8.46 -23.12
CA MET A 165 -23.73 -9.32 -22.81
C MET A 165 -24.80 -9.25 -23.90
N GLU A 166 -25.02 -8.08 -24.50
CA GLU A 166 -25.94 -7.92 -25.63
C GLU A 166 -25.43 -8.64 -26.89
N ASP A 167 -24.13 -8.53 -27.19
CA ASP A 167 -23.47 -9.26 -28.29
C ASP A 167 -23.48 -10.79 -28.07
N LEU A 168 -23.30 -11.24 -26.82
CA LEU A 168 -23.39 -12.66 -26.45
C LEU A 168 -24.82 -13.19 -26.58
N ASN A 169 -25.83 -12.43 -26.16
CA ASN A 169 -27.24 -12.80 -26.36
C ASN A 169 -27.61 -12.85 -27.84
N GLN A 170 -27.16 -11.87 -28.64
CA GLN A 170 -27.35 -11.91 -30.11
C GLN A 170 -26.65 -13.12 -30.74
N SER A 171 -25.47 -13.50 -30.24
CA SER A 171 -24.73 -14.67 -30.72
C SER A 171 -25.46 -15.97 -30.37
N VAL A 172 -26.03 -16.09 -29.16
CA VAL A 172 -26.86 -17.23 -28.76
C VAL A 172 -28.13 -17.33 -29.61
N SER A 173 -28.84 -16.22 -29.86
CA SER A 173 -29.99 -16.21 -30.77
C SER A 173 -29.64 -16.65 -32.19
N ARG A 174 -28.47 -16.25 -32.72
CA ARG A 174 -28.01 -16.69 -34.06
C ARG A 174 -27.65 -18.17 -34.10
N ILE A 175 -27.04 -18.71 -33.04
CA ILE A 175 -26.71 -20.14 -32.94
C ILE A 175 -28.00 -20.96 -32.87
N GLN A 176 -28.97 -20.53 -32.05
CA GLN A 176 -30.27 -21.19 -31.95
C GLN A 176 -31.05 -21.13 -33.27
N ALA A 177 -31.05 -20.00 -33.98
CA ALA A 177 -31.69 -19.87 -35.28
C ALA A 177 -31.06 -20.82 -36.32
N ARG A 178 -29.72 -20.98 -36.33
CA ARG A 178 -29.03 -21.93 -37.21
C ARG A 178 -29.32 -23.39 -36.87
N GLN A 179 -29.47 -23.71 -35.58
CA GLN A 179 -29.84 -25.06 -35.16
C GLN A 179 -31.26 -25.40 -35.58
N ALA A 180 -32.21 -24.48 -35.37
CA ALA A 180 -33.58 -24.63 -35.84
C ALA A 180 -33.64 -24.77 -37.37
N GLU A 181 -32.89 -23.95 -38.11
CA GLU A 181 -32.79 -24.07 -39.57
C GLU A 181 -32.20 -25.42 -40.01
N ALA A 182 -31.18 -25.93 -39.29
CA ALA A 182 -30.62 -27.25 -39.57
C ALA A 182 -31.62 -28.38 -39.30
N GLU A 183 -32.38 -28.30 -38.20
CA GLU A 183 -33.46 -29.24 -37.87
C GLU A 183 -34.58 -29.19 -38.92
N ASP A 184 -34.97 -28.00 -39.37
CA ASP A 184 -35.97 -27.81 -40.43
C ASP A 184 -35.48 -28.38 -41.78
N ILE A 185 -34.21 -28.19 -42.10
CA ILE A 185 -33.59 -28.77 -43.30
C ILE A 185 -33.54 -30.30 -43.18
N GLU A 186 -33.17 -30.86 -42.04
CA GLU A 186 -33.14 -32.30 -41.82
C GLU A 186 -34.55 -32.91 -41.90
N ALA A 187 -35.55 -32.23 -41.33
CA ALA A 187 -36.95 -32.61 -41.46
C ALA A 187 -37.41 -32.58 -42.91
N ALA A 188 -37.06 -31.53 -43.67
CA ALA A 188 -37.37 -31.42 -45.10
C ALA A 188 -36.64 -32.48 -45.95
N LEU A 189 -35.38 -32.79 -45.63
CA LEU A 189 -34.63 -33.87 -46.29
C LEU A 189 -35.24 -35.23 -45.98
N THR A 190 -35.67 -35.47 -44.74
CA THR A 190 -36.36 -36.71 -44.37
C THR A 190 -37.70 -36.85 -45.11
N GLU A 191 -38.42 -35.74 -45.30
CA GLU A 191 -39.65 -35.74 -46.11
C GLU A 191 -39.35 -36.02 -47.58
N LEU A 192 -38.33 -35.39 -48.15
CA LEU A 192 -37.89 -35.65 -49.53
C LEU A 192 -37.38 -37.09 -49.73
N ASP A 193 -36.66 -37.65 -48.76
CA ASP A 193 -36.22 -39.04 -48.77
C ASP A 193 -37.42 -39.99 -48.70
N ARG A 194 -38.47 -39.67 -47.92
CA ARG A 194 -39.72 -40.43 -47.91
C ARG A 194 -40.46 -40.33 -49.24
N GLU A 195 -40.53 -39.14 -49.84
CA GLU A 195 -41.10 -38.94 -51.18
C GLU A 195 -40.31 -39.71 -52.25
N GLN A 196 -38.98 -39.79 -52.13
CA GLN A 196 -38.13 -40.60 -53.02
C GLN A 196 -38.24 -42.10 -52.76
N GLU A 197 -38.37 -42.54 -51.50
CA GLU A 197 -38.61 -43.94 -51.15
C GLU A 197 -39.97 -44.43 -51.68
N ASP A 198 -40.99 -43.56 -51.71
CA ASP A 198 -42.28 -43.84 -52.35
C ASP A 198 -42.22 -43.93 -53.89
N GLU A 199 -41.12 -43.46 -54.51
CA GLU A 199 -40.85 -43.60 -55.94
C GLU A 199 -39.81 -44.68 -56.29
N THR A 200 -39.47 -45.56 -55.35
CA THR A 200 -38.58 -46.69 -55.66
C THR A 200 -39.34 -47.87 -56.28
N LEU A 201 -38.71 -48.45 -57.31
CA LEU A 201 -39.13 -49.59 -58.14
C LEU A 201 -39.80 -50.77 -57.40
N ASP A 202 -39.61 -50.88 -56.09
CA ASP A 202 -40.05 -51.99 -55.24
C ASP A 202 -41.58 -52.00 -54.99
N SER A 203 -42.23 -50.82 -54.96
CA SER A 203 -43.69 -50.70 -54.92
C SER A 203 -44.35 -51.14 -56.24
N LYS A 204 -43.71 -50.79 -57.38
CA LYS A 204 -44.10 -51.23 -58.73
C LYS A 204 -43.88 -52.73 -58.95
N LEU A 205 -42.84 -53.33 -58.34
CA LEU A 205 -42.55 -54.77 -58.44
C LEU A 205 -43.47 -55.65 -57.57
N LYS A 206 -43.91 -55.17 -56.39
CA LYS A 206 -44.94 -55.84 -55.57
C LYS A 206 -46.32 -55.81 -56.20
N ALA A 207 -46.72 -54.69 -56.80
CA ALA A 207 -48.00 -54.60 -57.53
C ALA A 207 -48.05 -55.51 -58.77
N ALA A 208 -46.89 -55.84 -59.36
CA ALA A 208 -46.75 -56.78 -60.48
C ALA A 208 -46.57 -58.26 -60.06
N GLY A 209 -46.58 -58.57 -58.75
CA GLY A 209 -46.55 -59.95 -58.25
C GLY A 209 -45.20 -60.67 -58.36
N ILE A 210 -44.08 -59.96 -58.47
CA ILE A 210 -42.75 -60.57 -58.61
C ILE A 210 -41.99 -60.50 -57.29
N SER A 211 -42.10 -61.54 -56.46
CA SER A 211 -41.34 -61.67 -55.22
C SER A 211 -39.99 -62.34 -55.47
N ASN A 212 -38.89 -61.57 -55.45
CA ASN A 212 -37.54 -62.14 -55.39
C ASN A 212 -37.15 -62.33 -53.93
N GLY A 213 -37.25 -63.58 -53.47
CA GLY A 213 -36.89 -63.97 -52.11
C GLY A 213 -35.42 -63.79 -51.78
N LYS A 214 -35.14 -63.52 -50.51
CA LYS A 214 -33.96 -63.90 -49.73
C LYS A 214 -34.24 -63.54 -48.26
N SER A 215 -34.69 -64.50 -47.45
CA SER A 215 -33.85 -65.41 -46.64
C SER A 215 -33.16 -64.67 -45.48
N SER A 216 -33.94 -64.45 -44.41
CA SER A 216 -33.47 -63.92 -43.12
C SER A 216 -32.50 -64.89 -42.44
N GLY A 217 -31.41 -64.36 -41.86
CA GLY A 217 -30.33 -65.10 -41.20
C GLY A 217 -30.78 -66.02 -40.04
N GLU A 218 -32.02 -65.91 -39.59
CA GLU A 218 -32.63 -66.78 -38.58
C GLU A 218 -32.80 -68.24 -39.04
N GLN A 219 -33.05 -68.48 -40.34
CA GLN A 219 -33.16 -69.85 -40.88
C GLN A 219 -31.80 -70.56 -40.97
N VAL A 220 -30.71 -69.80 -41.15
CA VAL A 220 -29.33 -70.34 -41.15
C VAL A 220 -28.89 -70.70 -39.73
N LEU A 221 -29.28 -69.90 -38.74
CA LEU A 221 -28.94 -70.12 -37.33
C LEU A 221 -29.67 -71.34 -36.74
N ALA A 222 -30.93 -71.58 -37.15
CA ALA A 222 -31.67 -72.80 -36.81
C ALA A 222 -31.05 -74.07 -37.41
N ARG A 223 -30.54 -74.02 -38.65
CA ARG A 223 -29.87 -75.14 -39.32
C ARG A 223 -28.53 -75.52 -38.68
N ILE A 224 -27.77 -74.53 -38.19
CA ILE A 224 -26.48 -74.80 -37.52
C ILE A 224 -26.71 -75.39 -36.11
N ARG A 225 -27.73 -74.92 -35.39
CA ARG A 225 -28.07 -75.46 -34.06
C ARG A 225 -28.54 -76.92 -34.11
N SER A 226 -29.36 -77.30 -35.09
CA SER A 226 -29.82 -78.69 -35.25
C SER A 226 -28.72 -79.66 -35.70
N ARG A 227 -27.69 -79.16 -36.41
CA ARG A 227 -26.54 -79.97 -36.84
C ARG A 227 -25.49 -80.16 -35.72
N SER A 228 -25.42 -79.23 -34.76
CA SER A 228 -24.54 -79.31 -33.58
C SER A 228 -25.05 -80.29 -32.51
N SER A 229 -26.37 -80.47 -32.38
CA SER A 229 -26.98 -81.41 -31.42
C SER A 229 -27.03 -82.86 -31.90
N ALA A 230 -26.81 -83.12 -33.20
CA ALA A 230 -26.82 -84.48 -33.77
C ALA A 230 -25.44 -85.18 -33.75
N ASP A 231 -24.36 -84.46 -33.42
CA ASP A 231 -22.97 -84.97 -33.41
C ASP A 231 -22.43 -85.22 -31.98
N ARG A 232 -23.30 -85.19 -30.95
CA ARG A 232 -22.96 -85.49 -29.53
C ARG A 232 -23.67 -86.72 -28.94
N SER A 233 -24.43 -87.47 -29.73
CA SER A 233 -24.94 -88.79 -29.35
C SER A 233 -24.38 -89.84 -30.30
N LYS A 234 -23.16 -90.28 -30.00
CA LYS A 234 -22.62 -91.58 -30.40
C LYS A 234 -22.00 -92.21 -29.17
#